data_AF-A0A7J4FYV9-F1
#
_entry.id   AF-A0A7J4FYV9-F1
#
_cell.length_a   1.000
_cell.length_b   1.000
_cell.length_c   1.000
_cell.angle_alpha   90.00
_cell.angle_beta   90.00
_cell.angle_gamma   90.00
#
_symmetry.space_group_name_H-M   'P 1'
#
loop_
_entity.id
_entity.type
_entity.pdbx_description
1 polymer ?
#
loop_
_entity_poly.entity_id
_entity_poly.type
_entity_poly.pdbx_seq_one_letter_code
_entity_poly.pdbx_strand_id
1 'polypeptide(L)'
;IYNGVMQFQEPGVYVSFEERPEKLKRHMLQYGWDLQALEDQNWIRILRIAPKDVMHIIKEEYGEILNAINDINAKRVVIDSISSIEIMINNEFDRKENALKLCEWLTEHNCTSLIVAENEQGTAQYTRHGVMEFVVDGVIVLYNIRKENVRVSALEILKMRGTKHYKALVPFNIDKGIVVFPQEQVFATNNF
;
A
#
# COMPACT_ATOMS: atom_id res chain seq x y z
N ILE A 1 -7.89 -0.15 5.33
CA ILE A 1 -8.34 -0.77 6.61
C ILE A 1 -9.62 -0.16 7.16
N TYR A 2 -9.74 1.17 7.27
CA TYR A 2 -10.95 1.84 7.81
C TYR A 2 -12.26 1.35 7.16
N ASN A 3 -12.37 1.40 5.84
CA ASN A 3 -13.55 0.90 5.13
C ASN A 3 -13.77 -0.62 5.32
N GLY A 4 -12.70 -1.39 5.56
CA GLY A 4 -12.80 -2.82 5.90
C GLY A 4 -13.57 -3.03 7.20
N VAL A 5 -13.23 -2.25 8.22
CA VAL A 5 -13.94 -2.26 9.51
C VAL A 5 -15.37 -1.77 9.34
N MET A 6 -15.55 -0.57 8.76
CA MET A 6 -16.85 0.11 8.74
C MET A 6 -17.91 -0.57 7.87
N GLN A 7 -17.50 -1.24 6.79
CA GLN A 7 -18.44 -1.82 5.83
C GLN A 7 -18.53 -3.35 5.93
N PHE A 8 -17.47 -4.00 6.41
CA PHE A 8 -17.36 -5.46 6.39
C PHE A 8 -17.05 -6.07 7.75
N GLN A 9 -16.85 -5.26 8.80
CA GLN A 9 -16.42 -5.73 10.13
C GLN A 9 -15.13 -6.56 10.06
N GLU A 10 -14.22 -6.17 9.17
CA GLU A 10 -12.94 -6.85 8.98
C GLU A 10 -11.82 -6.05 9.66
N PRO A 11 -11.22 -6.58 10.76
CA PRO A 11 -10.12 -5.92 11.43
C PRO A 11 -8.88 -5.83 10.55
N GLY A 12 -8.02 -4.83 10.81
CA GLY A 12 -6.82 -4.66 9.99
C GLY A 12 -5.61 -4.07 10.71
N VAL A 13 -4.43 -4.47 10.24
CA VAL A 13 -3.14 -3.98 10.72
C VAL A 13 -2.55 -3.01 9.69
N TYR A 14 -2.08 -1.87 10.15
CA TYR A 14 -1.25 -0.94 9.38
C TYR A 14 0.17 -0.98 9.91
N VAL A 15 1.15 -1.24 9.06
CA VAL A 15 2.56 -1.23 9.41
C VAL A 15 3.22 -0.06 8.68
N SER A 16 3.66 0.96 9.42
CA SER A 16 4.39 2.09 8.86
C SER A 16 5.88 1.99 9.15
N PHE A 17 6.71 2.20 8.13
CA PHE A 17 8.17 2.24 8.25
C PHE A 17 8.73 3.66 8.45
N GLU A 18 7.90 4.68 8.21
CA GLU A 18 8.33 6.08 8.21
C GLU A 18 7.50 6.92 9.18
N GLU A 19 6.18 6.93 8.99
CA GLU A 19 5.27 7.81 9.70
C GLU A 19 4.93 7.30 11.10
N ARG A 20 4.80 8.23 12.06
CA ARG A 20 4.40 7.87 13.43
C ARG A 20 2.89 7.64 13.51
N PRO A 21 2.40 6.67 14.33
CA PRO A 21 0.98 6.38 14.44
C PRO A 21 0.16 7.62 14.83
N GLU A 22 0.67 8.50 15.69
CA GLU A 22 -0.05 9.71 16.12
C GLU A 22 -0.23 10.71 14.98
N LYS A 23 0.75 10.80 14.07
CA LYS A 23 0.68 11.67 12.90
C LYS A 23 -0.30 11.11 11.88
N LEU A 24 -0.24 9.80 11.63
CA LEU A 24 -1.15 9.11 10.73
C LEU A 24 -2.61 9.25 11.21
N LYS A 25 -2.89 8.96 12.49
CA LYS A 25 -4.23 9.14 13.08
C LYS A 25 -4.75 10.57 12.91
N ARG A 26 -3.89 11.58 13.14
CA ARG A 26 -4.25 13.00 12.96
C ARG A 26 -4.60 13.34 11.52
N HIS A 27 -3.84 12.83 10.54
CA HIS A 27 -4.13 13.04 9.12
C HIS A 27 -5.44 12.39 8.73
N MET A 28 -5.70 11.17 9.20
CA MET A 28 -6.91 10.42 8.86
C MET A 28 -8.17 11.06 9.49
N LEU A 29 -8.04 11.68 10.66
CA LEU A 29 -9.14 12.41 11.29
C LEU A 29 -9.65 13.59 10.42
N GLN A 30 -8.80 14.18 9.56
CA GLN A 30 -9.22 15.24 8.63
C GLN A 30 -10.24 14.75 7.59
N TYR A 31 -10.26 13.44 7.31
CA TYR A 31 -11.25 12.79 6.46
C TYR A 31 -12.45 12.25 7.25
N GLY A 32 -12.53 12.54 8.56
CA GLY A 32 -13.53 12.00 9.47
C GLY A 32 -13.29 10.55 9.88
N TRP A 33 -12.09 10.01 9.66
CA TRP A 33 -11.74 8.64 10.02
C TRP A 33 -11.05 8.61 11.37
N ASP A 34 -11.82 8.33 12.43
CA ASP A 34 -11.30 8.22 13.79
C ASP A 34 -10.60 6.87 14.03
N LEU A 35 -9.33 6.79 13.60
CA LEU A 35 -8.51 5.61 13.80
C LEU A 35 -8.14 5.36 15.26
N GLN A 36 -8.17 6.37 16.13
CA GLN A 36 -7.93 6.16 17.55
C GLN A 36 -9.08 5.36 18.15
N ALA A 37 -10.33 5.76 17.88
CA ALA A 37 -11.50 5.03 18.36
C ALA A 37 -11.53 3.58 17.86
N LEU A 38 -11.13 3.33 16.61
CA LEU A 38 -11.05 1.97 16.07
C LEU A 38 -9.95 1.13 16.73
N GLU A 39 -8.80 1.73 17.07
CA GLU A 39 -7.73 1.02 17.75
C GLU A 39 -8.13 0.68 19.20
N ASP A 40 -8.75 1.62 19.92
CA ASP A 40 -9.26 1.43 21.29
C ASP A 40 -10.32 0.31 21.35
N GLN A 41 -11.08 0.12 20.28
CA GLN A 41 -12.09 -0.92 20.12
C GLN A 41 -11.53 -2.25 19.58
N ASN A 42 -10.21 -2.37 19.40
CA ASN A 42 -9.55 -3.55 18.83
C ASN A 42 -9.94 -3.89 17.38
N TRP A 43 -10.44 -2.91 16.61
CA TRP A 43 -10.69 -3.10 15.18
C TRP A 43 -9.44 -2.94 14.32
N ILE A 44 -8.48 -2.12 14.78
CA ILE A 44 -7.22 -1.92 14.06
C ILE A 44 -6.02 -1.94 15.01
N ARG A 45 -4.84 -2.16 14.42
CA ARG A 45 -3.53 -1.91 15.04
C ARG A 45 -2.69 -1.09 14.09
N ILE A 46 -2.00 -0.07 14.60
CA ILE A 46 -1.05 0.72 13.82
C ILE A 46 0.34 0.54 14.41
N LEU A 47 1.17 -0.25 13.74
CA LEU A 47 2.56 -0.48 14.11
C LEU A 47 3.48 0.52 13.42
N ARG A 48 4.55 0.90 14.11
CA ARG A 48 5.65 1.67 13.53
C ARG A 48 6.95 0.92 13.70
N ILE A 49 7.54 0.52 12.58
CA ILE A 49 8.85 -0.13 12.53
C ILE A 49 9.85 0.93 12.08
N ALA A 50 10.78 1.34 12.94
CA ALA A 50 11.79 2.31 12.51
C ALA A 50 12.74 1.66 11.49
N PRO A 51 13.36 2.44 10.57
CA PRO A 51 14.27 1.88 9.55
C PRO A 51 15.41 1.04 10.13
N LYS A 52 15.93 1.42 11.31
CA LYS A 52 16.98 0.67 12.03
C LYS A 52 16.55 -0.72 12.50
N ASP A 53 15.24 -0.93 12.69
CA ASP A 53 14.66 -2.16 13.25
C ASP A 53 14.16 -3.11 12.15
N VAL A 54 14.12 -2.66 10.88
CA VAL A 54 13.70 -3.46 9.71
C VAL A 54 14.44 -4.79 9.63
N MET A 55 15.76 -4.76 9.71
CA MET A 55 16.57 -5.98 9.61
C MET A 55 16.35 -6.93 10.79
N HIS A 56 15.95 -6.40 11.95
CA HIS A 56 15.58 -7.23 13.09
C HIS A 56 14.23 -7.90 12.85
N ILE A 57 13.23 -7.15 12.40
CA ILE A 57 11.90 -7.70 12.08
C ILE A 57 11.97 -8.79 11.02
N ILE A 58 12.78 -8.62 9.97
CA ILE A 58 12.98 -9.65 8.93
C ILE A 58 13.59 -10.92 9.55
N LYS A 59 14.58 -10.79 10.43
CA LYS A 59 15.24 -11.93 11.10
C LYS A 59 14.31 -12.68 12.05
N GLU A 60 13.40 -11.96 12.70
CA GLU A 60 12.36 -12.51 13.59
C GLU A 60 11.10 -12.93 12.81
N GLU A 61 11.19 -13.12 11.49
CA GLU A 61 10.09 -13.56 10.62
C GLU A 61 8.79 -12.76 10.84
N TYR A 62 8.94 -11.44 10.98
CA TYR A 62 7.84 -10.49 11.16
C TYR A 62 7.00 -10.72 12.43
N GLY A 63 7.58 -11.30 13.49
CA GLY A 63 6.88 -11.68 14.72
C GLY A 63 6.05 -10.58 15.40
N GLU A 64 6.51 -9.32 15.39
CA GLU A 64 5.71 -8.20 15.92
C GLU A 64 4.43 -7.95 15.10
N ILE A 65 4.53 -8.06 13.77
CA ILE A 65 3.39 -7.94 12.85
C ILE A 65 2.45 -9.13 13.06
N LEU A 66 3.00 -10.34 13.23
CA LEU A 66 2.22 -11.55 13.52
C LEU A 66 1.39 -11.41 14.80
N ASN A 67 2.01 -10.92 15.87
CA ASN A 67 1.32 -10.69 17.14
C ASN A 67 0.15 -9.73 16.94
N ALA A 68 0.37 -8.60 16.26
CA ALA A 68 -0.70 -7.66 15.96
C ALA A 68 -1.82 -8.24 15.09
N ILE A 69 -1.48 -9.10 14.11
CA ILE A 69 -2.48 -9.82 13.29
C ILE A 69 -3.32 -10.74 14.16
N ASN A 70 -2.68 -11.54 15.03
CA ASN A 70 -3.33 -12.52 15.88
C ASN A 70 -4.20 -11.87 16.96
N ASP A 71 -3.72 -10.79 17.57
CA ASP A 71 -4.40 -10.08 18.66
C ASP A 71 -5.79 -9.57 18.28
N ILE A 72 -5.98 -9.20 17.02
CA ILE A 72 -7.27 -8.70 16.52
C ILE A 72 -7.89 -9.60 15.44
N ASN A 73 -7.31 -10.79 15.20
CA ASN A 73 -7.70 -11.69 14.12
C ASN A 73 -7.86 -10.95 12.76
N ALA A 74 -6.84 -10.17 12.40
CA ALA A 74 -6.87 -9.28 11.27
C ALA A 74 -7.17 -10.02 9.95
N LYS A 75 -7.93 -9.37 9.06
CA LYS A 75 -8.20 -9.84 7.70
C LYS A 75 -7.49 -9.01 6.64
N ARG A 76 -7.03 -7.82 7.02
CA ARG A 76 -6.41 -6.85 6.12
C ARG A 76 -5.09 -6.36 6.70
N VAL A 77 -4.04 -6.35 5.89
CA VAL A 77 -2.72 -5.84 6.29
C VAL A 77 -2.26 -4.79 5.30
N VAL A 78 -1.68 -3.69 5.78
CA VAL A 78 -1.01 -2.68 4.96
C VAL A 78 0.45 -2.59 5.37
N ILE A 79 1.36 -2.66 4.39
CA ILE A 79 2.81 -2.47 4.57
C ILE A 79 3.19 -1.17 3.87
N ASP A 80 3.58 -0.15 4.63
CA ASP A 80 3.82 1.21 4.14
C ASP A 80 5.17 1.81 4.62
N SER A 81 6.22 1.85 3.81
CA SER A 81 6.36 1.33 2.45
C SER A 81 7.38 0.20 2.38
N ILE A 82 7.22 -0.71 1.42
CA ILE A 82 8.23 -1.73 1.12
C ILE A 82 9.54 -1.09 0.63
N SER A 83 9.46 0.10 0.04
CA SER A 83 10.63 0.84 -0.44
C SER A 83 11.59 1.18 0.68
N SER A 84 11.09 1.48 1.89
CA SER A 84 11.92 1.64 3.08
C SER A 84 12.70 0.37 3.45
N ILE A 85 12.14 -0.81 3.21
CA ILE A 85 12.84 -2.09 3.43
C ILE A 85 13.88 -2.33 2.33
N GLU A 86 13.51 -2.13 1.06
CA GLU A 86 14.37 -2.40 -0.08
C GLU A 86 15.66 -1.56 -0.05
N ILE A 87 15.59 -0.31 0.40
CA ILE A 87 16.76 0.59 0.54
C ILE A 87 17.81 0.03 1.52
N MET A 88 17.38 -0.73 2.53
CA MET A 88 18.28 -1.30 3.54
C MET A 88 19.04 -2.53 3.01
N ILE A 89 18.62 -3.09 1.88
CA ILE A 89 19.19 -4.31 1.31
C ILE A 89 19.98 -3.94 0.05
N ASN A 90 21.30 -4.08 0.13
CA ASN A 90 22.20 -3.64 -0.95
C ASN A 90 22.18 -4.57 -2.19
N ASN A 91 22.03 -5.88 -1.99
CA ASN A 91 22.10 -6.87 -3.05
C ASN A 91 20.71 -7.08 -3.73
N GLU A 92 20.69 -7.16 -5.06
CA GLU A 92 19.46 -7.35 -5.84
C GLU A 92 18.79 -8.70 -5.62
N PHE A 93 19.57 -9.78 -5.54
CA PHE A 93 19.08 -11.10 -5.22
C PHE A 93 18.44 -11.11 -3.83
N ASP A 94 19.12 -10.56 -2.82
CA ASP A 94 18.58 -10.49 -1.46
C ASP A 94 17.29 -9.66 -1.41
N ARG A 95 17.20 -8.54 -2.14
CA ARG A 95 15.95 -7.76 -2.24
C ARG A 95 14.80 -8.59 -2.76
N LYS A 96 15.03 -9.30 -3.87
CA LYS A 96 14.03 -10.16 -4.50
C LYS A 96 13.62 -11.31 -3.58
N GLU A 97 14.58 -11.95 -2.93
CA GLU A 97 14.32 -13.04 -1.99
C GLU A 97 13.49 -12.55 -0.79
N ASN A 98 13.82 -11.41 -0.19
CA ASN A 98 13.06 -10.86 0.92
C ASN A 98 11.65 -10.39 0.52
N ALA A 99 11.50 -9.81 -0.68
CA ALA A 99 10.19 -9.45 -1.21
C ALA A 99 9.28 -10.67 -1.41
N LEU A 100 9.84 -11.78 -1.94
CA LEU A 100 9.14 -13.05 -2.09
C LEU A 100 8.73 -13.61 -0.73
N LYS A 101 9.67 -13.70 0.22
CA LYS A 101 9.41 -14.19 1.58
C LYS A 101 8.32 -13.39 2.28
N LEU A 102 8.32 -12.05 2.14
CA LEU A 102 7.26 -11.22 2.71
C LEU A 102 5.89 -11.53 2.09
N CYS A 103 5.81 -11.69 0.76
CA CYS A 103 4.55 -11.99 0.09
C CYS A 103 4.03 -13.40 0.44
N GLU A 104 4.92 -14.39 0.51
CA GLU A 104 4.60 -15.75 0.95
C GLU A 104 4.09 -15.74 2.40
N TRP A 105 4.82 -15.07 3.30
CA TRP A 105 4.44 -14.90 4.70
C TRP A 105 3.06 -14.25 4.84
N LEU A 106 2.78 -13.15 4.12
CA LEU A 106 1.46 -12.51 4.16
C LEU A 106 0.34 -13.44 3.68
N THR A 107 0.63 -14.30 2.70
CA THR A 107 -0.31 -15.28 2.14
C THR A 107 -0.60 -16.40 3.14
N GLU A 108 0.44 -16.94 3.80
CA GLU A 108 0.32 -18.00 4.81
C GLU A 108 -0.56 -17.57 6.00
N HIS A 109 -0.54 -16.28 6.33
CA HIS A 109 -1.34 -15.71 7.43
C HIS A 109 -2.75 -15.29 7.01
N ASN A 110 -3.24 -15.72 5.84
CA ASN A 110 -4.61 -15.54 5.36
C ASN A 110 -5.11 -14.08 5.40
N CYS A 111 -4.22 -13.12 5.16
CA CYS A 111 -4.54 -11.70 5.16
C CYS A 111 -4.55 -11.14 3.73
N THR A 112 -5.61 -10.42 3.37
CA THR A 112 -5.57 -9.61 2.14
C THR A 112 -4.66 -8.42 2.38
N SER A 113 -3.55 -8.36 1.64
CA SER A 113 -2.47 -7.43 1.93
C SER A 113 -2.30 -6.37 0.85
N LEU A 114 -2.08 -5.12 1.27
CA LEU A 114 -1.71 -4.00 0.40
C LEU A 114 -0.29 -3.57 0.74
N ILE A 115 0.57 -3.51 -0.27
CA ILE A 115 1.96 -3.09 -0.11
C ILE A 115 2.14 -1.77 -0.86
N VAL A 116 2.58 -0.73 -0.15
CA VAL A 116 2.88 0.58 -0.73
C VAL A 116 4.33 0.56 -1.18
N ALA A 117 4.55 0.88 -2.45
CA ALA A 117 5.87 1.02 -3.04
C ALA A 117 5.99 2.38 -3.74
N GLU A 118 7.16 2.98 -3.65
CA GLU A 118 7.49 4.24 -4.28
C GLU A 118 8.22 4.02 -5.60
N ASN A 119 8.14 5.02 -6.46
CA ASN A 119 8.86 5.07 -7.72
C ASN A 119 9.28 6.50 -8.04
N GLU A 120 10.36 6.62 -8.80
CA GLU A 120 10.79 7.88 -9.39
C GLU A 120 9.98 8.16 -10.67
N GLN A 121 9.56 9.41 -10.87
CA GLN A 121 8.81 9.78 -12.08
C GLN A 121 9.70 9.67 -13.33
N GLY A 122 9.17 9.01 -14.37
CA GLY A 122 9.84 8.92 -15.68
C GLY A 122 10.75 7.70 -15.84
N THR A 123 10.76 6.78 -14.87
CA THR A 123 11.43 5.48 -15.01
C THR A 123 10.53 4.49 -15.77
N ALA A 124 11.16 3.47 -16.37
CA ALA A 124 10.43 2.36 -17.01
C ALA A 124 9.90 1.33 -15.99
N GLN A 125 10.36 1.41 -14.74
CA GLN A 125 9.98 0.50 -13.66
C GLN A 125 8.77 1.09 -12.92
N TYR A 126 7.96 0.24 -12.27
CA TYR A 126 6.81 0.70 -11.49
C TYR A 126 7.11 0.82 -10.00
N THR A 127 8.21 0.22 -9.56
CA THR A 127 8.78 0.36 -8.22
C THR A 127 10.26 0.72 -8.31
N ARG A 128 10.80 1.29 -7.24
CA ARG A 128 12.19 1.81 -7.19
C ARG A 128 13.27 0.84 -7.70
N HIS A 129 13.09 -0.46 -7.47
CA HIS A 129 14.03 -1.50 -7.91
C HIS A 129 13.44 -2.49 -8.92
N GLY A 130 12.20 -2.26 -9.37
CA GLY A 130 11.53 -3.12 -10.34
C GLY A 130 11.25 -4.54 -9.85
N VAL A 131 11.24 -4.79 -8.54
CA VAL A 131 11.10 -6.14 -7.97
C VAL A 131 9.62 -6.49 -7.76
N MET A 132 8.89 -5.60 -7.08
CA MET A 132 7.56 -5.92 -6.57
C MET A 132 6.54 -6.20 -7.68
N GLU A 133 6.62 -5.51 -8.82
CA GLU A 133 5.68 -5.71 -9.93
C GLU A 133 5.71 -7.12 -10.54
N PHE A 134 6.72 -7.94 -10.25
CA PHE A 134 6.79 -9.34 -10.68
C PHE A 134 6.32 -10.31 -9.58
N VAL A 135 6.54 -9.95 -8.32
CA VAL A 135 6.28 -10.80 -7.15
C VAL A 135 4.79 -10.82 -6.80
N VAL A 136 4.15 -9.64 -6.72
CA VAL A 136 2.75 -9.52 -6.26
C VAL A 136 1.74 -10.03 -7.29
N ASP A 137 0.52 -10.34 -6.86
CA ASP A 137 -0.55 -10.78 -7.75
C ASP A 137 -1.31 -9.63 -8.42
N GLY A 138 -1.37 -8.47 -7.77
CA GLY A 138 -2.05 -7.27 -8.25
C GLY A 138 -1.15 -6.04 -8.20
N VAL A 139 -1.22 -5.19 -9.23
CA VAL A 139 -0.45 -3.92 -9.26
C VAL A 139 -1.40 -2.79 -9.64
N ILE A 140 -1.51 -1.82 -8.73
CA ILE A 140 -2.23 -0.57 -8.91
C ILE A 140 -1.19 0.54 -8.94
N VAL A 141 -1.19 1.35 -9.99
CA VAL A 141 -0.24 2.45 -10.14
C VAL A 141 -0.97 3.77 -10.00
N LEU A 142 -0.42 4.66 -9.17
CA LEU A 142 -0.90 6.02 -8.99
C LEU A 142 0.05 6.98 -9.70
N TYR A 143 -0.50 7.76 -10.62
CA TYR A 143 0.19 8.75 -11.40
C TYR A 143 -0.16 10.16 -10.94
N ASN A 144 0.84 11.05 -11.04
CA ASN A 144 0.66 12.49 -10.99
C ASN A 144 1.29 13.09 -12.25
N ILE A 145 0.51 13.07 -13.34
CA ILE A 145 0.97 13.36 -14.69
C ILE A 145 1.00 14.87 -14.88
N ARG A 146 2.15 15.42 -15.27
CA ARG A 146 2.27 16.84 -15.64
C ARG A 146 1.97 17.01 -17.13
N LYS A 147 1.02 17.87 -17.46
CA LYS A 147 0.78 18.37 -18.81
C LYS A 147 0.86 19.89 -18.76
N GLU A 148 1.90 20.45 -19.38
CA GLU A 148 2.19 21.89 -19.32
C GLU A 148 2.25 22.42 -17.87
N ASN A 149 1.26 23.23 -17.50
CA ASN A 149 1.15 23.93 -16.23
C ASN A 149 0.17 23.23 -15.26
N VAL A 150 -0.43 22.12 -15.67
CA VAL A 150 -1.39 21.35 -14.86
C VAL A 150 -0.85 19.97 -14.50
N ARG A 151 -1.26 19.48 -13.32
CA ARG A 151 -1.01 18.12 -12.86
C ARG A 151 -2.34 17.39 -12.73
N VAL A 152 -2.43 16.20 -13.30
CA VAL A 152 -3.61 15.34 -13.26
C VAL A 152 -3.27 14.05 -12.53
N SER A 153 -4.05 13.73 -11.51
CA SER A 153 -3.96 12.45 -10.80
C SER A 153 -4.70 11.38 -11.58
N ALA A 154 -4.03 10.27 -11.85
CA ALA A 154 -4.60 9.13 -12.57
C ALA A 154 -4.20 7.80 -11.92
N LEU A 155 -5.07 6.81 -12.03
CA LEU A 155 -4.86 5.46 -11.52
C LEU A 155 -4.98 4.48 -12.67
N GLU A 156 -4.18 3.42 -12.65
CA GLU A 156 -4.43 2.25 -13.48
C GLU A 156 -4.20 0.96 -12.70
N ILE A 157 -4.77 -0.12 -13.23
CA ILE A 157 -4.51 -1.48 -12.78
C ILE A 157 -3.68 -2.15 -13.87
N LEU A 158 -2.41 -2.40 -13.60
CA LEU A 158 -1.51 -3.04 -14.57
C LEU A 158 -1.78 -4.53 -14.69
N LYS A 159 -2.00 -5.18 -13.55
CA LYS A 159 -2.35 -6.59 -13.48
C LYS A 159 -3.21 -6.87 -12.26
N MET A 160 -4.08 -7.87 -12.40
CA MET A 160 -4.75 -8.58 -11.31
C MET A 160 -4.80 -10.05 -11.71
N ARG A 161 -3.88 -10.86 -11.20
CA ARG A 161 -3.82 -12.30 -11.55
C ARG A 161 -5.14 -12.97 -11.16
N GLY A 162 -5.59 -13.90 -12.01
CA GLY A 162 -6.81 -14.66 -11.81
C GLY A 162 -8.13 -13.91 -12.08
N THR A 163 -8.11 -12.61 -12.40
CA THR A 163 -9.33 -11.83 -12.61
C THR A 163 -9.22 -10.87 -13.79
N LYS A 164 -10.37 -10.47 -14.35
CA LYS A 164 -10.45 -9.36 -15.31
C LYS A 164 -10.44 -8.04 -14.54
N HIS A 165 -9.81 -7.03 -15.11
CA HIS A 165 -9.83 -5.66 -14.59
C HIS A 165 -10.01 -4.66 -15.74
N TYR A 166 -10.42 -3.44 -15.39
CA TYR A 166 -10.51 -2.34 -16.34
C TYR A 166 -9.10 -1.93 -16.79
N LYS A 167 -8.92 -1.77 -18.11
CA LYS A 167 -7.61 -1.49 -18.74
C LYS A 167 -7.61 -0.08 -19.33
N ALA A 168 -7.47 0.92 -18.46
CA ALA A 168 -7.28 2.30 -18.85
C ALA A 168 -6.66 3.11 -17.70
N LEU A 169 -6.06 4.25 -18.05
CA LEU A 169 -5.77 5.31 -17.10
C LEU A 169 -7.06 6.04 -16.76
N VAL A 170 -7.37 6.11 -15.47
CA VAL A 170 -8.61 6.67 -14.95
C VAL A 170 -8.28 7.83 -14.00
N PRO A 171 -8.85 9.03 -14.19
CA PRO A 171 -8.59 10.14 -13.29
C PRO A 171 -9.18 9.87 -11.90
N PHE A 172 -8.52 10.41 -10.88
CA PHE A 172 -9.01 10.40 -9.50
C PHE A 172 -8.71 11.73 -8.80
N ASN A 173 -9.45 12.03 -7.74
CA ASN A 173 -9.15 13.12 -6.83
C ASN A 173 -9.03 12.60 -5.38
N ILE A 174 -8.48 13.44 -4.51
CA ILE A 174 -8.44 13.19 -3.07
C ILE A 174 -9.26 14.30 -2.42
N ASP A 175 -10.47 13.95 -1.97
CA ASP A 175 -11.39 14.85 -1.25
C ASP A 175 -11.82 14.19 0.06
N LYS A 176 -12.82 13.30 0.03
CA LYS A 176 -13.22 12.46 1.17
C LYS A 176 -12.45 11.13 1.21
N GLY A 177 -11.18 11.18 0.82
CA GLY A 177 -10.39 10.03 0.38
C GLY A 177 -10.27 9.97 -1.14
N ILE A 178 -9.78 8.84 -1.67
CA ILE A 178 -9.62 8.64 -3.11
C ILE A 178 -11.00 8.43 -3.76
N VAL A 179 -11.38 9.31 -4.70
CA VAL A 179 -12.56 9.13 -5.56
C VAL A 179 -12.10 8.97 -6.99
N VAL A 180 -12.49 7.85 -7.61
CA VAL A 180 -12.09 7.47 -8.97
C VAL A 180 -13.24 7.77 -9.93
N PHE A 181 -12.94 8.22 -11.14
CA PHE A 181 -13.92 8.58 -12.17
C PHE A 181 -13.79 7.70 -13.43
N PRO A 182 -14.27 6.43 -13.43
CA PRO A 182 -14.05 5.47 -14.52
C PRO A 182 -14.59 5.86 -15.89
N GLN A 183 -15.49 6.84 -15.94
CA GLN A 183 -16.12 7.32 -17.17
C GLN A 183 -15.40 8.53 -17.78
N GLU A 184 -14.43 9.10 -17.05
CA GLU A 184 -13.66 10.26 -17.50
C GLU A 184 -12.34 9.83 -18.11
N GLN A 185 -11.83 10.64 -19.03
CA GLN A 185 -10.52 10.45 -19.64
C GLN A 185 -9.51 11.43 -19.02
N VAL A 186 -8.31 10.93 -18.73
CA VAL A 186 -7.21 11.74 -18.16
C VAL A 186 -6.82 12.90 -19.09
N PHE A 187 -6.81 12.64 -20.39
CA PHE A 187 -6.68 13.65 -21.43
C PHE A 187 -7.70 13.39 -22.50
N ALA A 188 -8.46 14.42 -22.90
CA ALA A 188 -9.26 14.32 -24.12
C ALA A 188 -8.31 14.04 -25.30
N THR A 189 -8.57 12.98 -26.06
CA THR A 189 -7.96 12.82 -27.38
C THR A 189 -8.48 13.93 -28.27
N ASN A 190 -7.67 14.97 -28.47
CA ASN A 190 -7.83 15.81 -29.65
C ASN A 190 -7.46 14.91 -30.83
N ASN A 191 -8.47 14.42 -31.54
CA ASN A 191 -8.28 13.82 -32.86
C ASN A 191 -7.64 14.88 -33.75
N PHE A 192 -6.38 14.66 -34.15
CA PHE A 192 -5.78 15.35 -35.29
C PHE A 192 -6.23 14.69 -36.59
#